data_AF-A0A7X3D2N7-F1
#
_entry.id   AF-A0A7X3D2N7-F1
#
_cell.length_a   1.000
_cell.length_b   1.000
_cell.length_c   1.000
_cell.angle_alpha   90.00
_cell.angle_beta   90.00
_cell.angle_gamma   90.00
#
_symmetry.space_group_name_H-M   'P 1'
#
loop_
_entity.id
_entity.type
_entity.pdbx_description
1 polymer ?
#
loop_
_entity_poly.entity_id
_entity_poly.type
_entity_poly.pdbx_seq_one_letter_code
_entity_poly.pdbx_strand_id
1 'polypeptide(L)' 'MTTYIAHFTAKHKVIPTEQNSIFIWQQESGEVDITLLEDKIKRESSVHFYGLATDTYTEVKQDDIKIVVFKTMPFSG' A
#
# COMPACT_ATOMS: atom_id res chain seq x y z
N MET A 1 17.14 -12.50 -6.96
CA MET A 1 15.72 -12.13 -6.76
C MET A 1 15.39 -12.41 -5.31
N THR A 2 15.17 -11.36 -4.53
CA THR A 2 14.97 -11.44 -3.08
C THR A 2 13.54 -11.04 -2.77
N THR A 3 12.88 -11.82 -1.92
CA THR A 3 11.54 -11.48 -1.43
C THR A 3 11.69 -10.48 -0.30
N TYR A 4 10.87 -9.44 -0.33
CA TYR A 4 10.81 -8.41 0.70
C TYR A 4 9.41 -8.35 1.28
N ILE A 5 9.35 -7.94 2.54
CA ILE A 5 8.11 -7.72 3.28
C ILE A 5 8.12 -6.29 3.81
N ALA A 6 7.00 -5.60 3.63
CA ALA A 6 6.79 -4.25 4.13
C ALA A 6 5.53 -4.20 4.99
N HIS A 7 5.65 -3.61 6.16
CA HIS A 7 4.49 -3.21 6.95
C HIS A 7 4.08 -1.81 6.56
N PHE A 8 2.82 -1.64 6.16
CA PHE A 8 2.28 -0.36 5.77
C PHE A 8 0.92 -0.08 6.40
N THR A 9 0.58 1.20 6.43
CA THR A 9 -0.77 1.68 6.68
C THR A 9 -1.23 2.53 5.50
N ALA A 10 -2.43 2.25 5.01
CA ALA A 10 -3.10 3.06 4.01
C ALA A 10 -4.30 3.76 4.64
N LYS A 11 -4.43 5.06 4.40
CA LYS A 11 -5.52 5.88 4.92
C LYS A 11 -6.15 6.68 3.79
N HIS A 12 -7.46 6.54 3.60
CA HIS A 12 -8.18 7.38 2.66
C HIS A 12 -8.51 8.72 3.30
N LYS A 13 -8.47 9.81 2.53
CA LYS A 13 -8.76 11.16 3.02
C LYS A 13 -10.23 11.36 3.39
N VAL A 14 -11.13 10.77 2.62
CA VAL A 14 -12.59 10.95 2.76
C VAL A 14 -13.25 9.82 3.55
N ILE A 15 -12.71 8.61 3.47
CA ILE A 15 -13.28 7.44 4.15
C ILE A 15 -12.49 7.30 5.44
N PRO A 16 -13.10 7.41 6.63
CA PRO A 16 -12.42 7.35 7.92
C PRO A 16 -12.03 5.91 8.28
N THR A 17 -11.38 5.22 7.35
CA THR A 17 -10.89 3.85 7.47
C THR A 17 -9.38 3.85 7.29
N GLU A 18 -8.74 3.06 8.14
CA GLU A 18 -7.31 2.81 8.10
C GLU A 18 -7.10 1.32 7.80
N GLN A 19 -6.35 1.03 6.74
CA GLN A 19 -5.93 -0.32 6.38
C GLN A 19 -4.53 -0.53 6.90
N ASN A 20 -4.37 -1.40 7.90
CA ASN A 20 -3.07 -1.86 8.37
C ASN A 20 -2.79 -3.24 7.73
N SER A 21 -1.72 -3.36 6.94
CA SER A 21 -1.49 -4.57 6.18
C SER A 21 -0.02 -4.77 5.85
N ILE A 22 0.27 -5.96 5.31
CA ILE A 22 1.61 -6.38 4.92
C ILE A 22 1.67 -6.53 3.42
N PHE A 23 2.67 -5.92 2.80
CA PHE A 23 2.94 -6.02 1.39
C PHE A 23 4.18 -6.90 1.17
N ILE A 24 4.05 -7.95 0.36
CA ILE A 24 5.15 -8.85 0.01
C ILE A 24 5.41 -8.70 -1.48
N TRP A 25 6.66 -8.48 -1.86
CA TRP A 25 7.06 -8.39 -3.26
C TRP A 25 8.45 -8.98 -3.49
N GLN A 26 8.79 -9.19 -4.75
CA GLN A 26 10.12 -9.64 -5.15
C GLN A 26 10.80 -8.54 -5.96
N GLN A 27 12.09 -8.31 -5.69
CA GLN A 27 12.93 -7.42 -6.50
C GLN A 27 14.35 -7.98 -6.64
N GLU A 28 15.12 -7.41 -7.56
CA GLU A 28 16.56 -7.66 -7.61
C GLU A 28 17.22 -7.15 -6.33
N SER A 29 18.31 -7.80 -5.91
CA SER A 29 19.00 -7.43 -4.67
C SER A 29 19.53 -6.00 -4.81
N GLY A 30 19.13 -5.13 -3.89
CA GLY A 30 19.46 -3.71 -3.92
C GLY A 30 18.75 -2.94 -2.79
N GLU A 31 18.97 -1.63 -2.74
CA GLU A 31 18.24 -0.75 -1.82
C GLU A 31 16.75 -0.73 -2.18
N VAL A 32 15.90 -0.66 -1.15
CA VAL A 32 14.46 -0.54 -1.35
C VAL A 32 14.13 0.91 -1.61
N ASP A 33 13.68 1.21 -2.84
CA ASP A 33 13.13 2.51 -3.17
C ASP A 33 11.73 2.63 -2.52
N ILE A 34 11.66 3.42 -1.45
CA ILE A 34 10.43 3.62 -0.67
C ILE A 34 9.37 4.31 -1.52
N THR A 35 9.74 5.26 -2.39
CA THR A 35 8.78 5.97 -3.23
C THR A 35 8.13 5.02 -4.24
N LEU A 36 8.92 4.14 -4.84
CA LEU A 36 8.41 3.13 -5.77
C LEU A 36 7.55 2.07 -5.05
N LEU A 37 7.93 1.71 -3.83
CA LEU A 37 7.16 0.80 -2.97
C LEU A 37 5.81 1.41 -2.57
N GLU A 38 5.80 2.68 -2.14
CA GLU A 38 4.57 3.41 -1.79
C GLU A 38 3.61 3.50 -2.98
N ASP A 39 4.13 3.75 -4.18
CA ASP A 39 3.31 3.80 -5.39
C ASP A 39 2.69 2.44 -5.75
N LYS A 40 3.47 1.34 -5.63
CA LYS A 40 2.95 -0.03 -5.78
C LYS A 40 1.84 -0.32 -4.77
N ILE A 41 2.10 -0.04 -3.49
CA ILE A 41 1.13 -0.27 -2.41
C ILE A 41 -0.12 0.58 -2.63
N LYS A 42 0.01 1.83 -3.08
CA LYS A 42 -1.10 2.73 -3.38
C LYS A 42 -2.00 2.16 -4.49
N ARG A 43 -1.42 1.63 -5.57
CA ARG A 43 -2.20 1.01 -6.66
C ARG A 43 -3.00 -0.19 -6.16
N GLU A 44 -2.40 -1.08 -5.38
CA GLU A 44 -3.08 -2.27 -4.82
C GLU A 44 -4.14 -1.88 -3.77
N SER A 45 -3.82 -0.96 -2.87
CA SER A 45 -4.73 -0.50 -1.81
C SER A 45 -5.96 0.22 -2.37
N SER A 46 -5.83 0.91 -3.51
CA SER A 46 -6.96 1.60 -4.16
C SER A 46 -8.12 0.66 -4.47
N VAL A 47 -7.83 -0.59 -4.83
CA VAL A 47 -8.85 -1.62 -5.08
C VAL A 47 -9.62 -1.96 -3.80
N HIS A 48 -8.91 -2.07 -2.66
CA HIS A 48 -9.53 -2.34 -1.37
C HIS A 48 -10.42 -1.18 -0.90
N PHE A 49 -9.99 0.07 -1.05
CA PHE A 49 -10.81 1.23 -0.71
C PHE A 49 -12.01 1.40 -1.67
N TYR A 50 -11.85 1.09 -2.95
CA TYR A 50 -12.95 1.11 -3.92
C TYR A 50 -14.06 0.13 -3.52
N GLY A 51 -13.70 -1.06 -3.04
CA GLY A 51 -14.64 -2.05 -2.53
C GLY A 51 -15.41 -1.62 -1.27
N LEU A 52 -14.94 -0.60 -0.54
CA LEU A 52 -15.59 -0.05 0.65
C LEU A 52 -16.46 1.19 0.36
N ALA A 53 -16.33 1.81 -0.81
CA ALA A 53 -17.05 3.01 -1.19
C ALA A 53 -18.50 2.74 -1.70
N THR A 54 -19.04 1.55 -1.44
CA THR A 54 -20.21 0.98 -2.14
C THR A 54 -21.55 1.69 -1.94
N ASP A 55 -21.62 2.78 -1.18
CA ASP A 55 -22.88 3.50 -0.92
C ASP A 55 -22.84 4.99 -1.30
N THR A 56 -21.70 5.52 -1.74
CA THR A 56 -21.59 6.94 -2.07
C THR A 56 -20.73 7.09 -3.31
N TYR A 57 -21.15 7.89 -4.29
CA TYR A 57 -20.49 8.22 -5.56
C TYR A 57 -19.12 8.93 -5.40
N THR A 58 -18.33 8.54 -4.40
CA THR A 58 -17.01 9.08 -4.13
C THR A 58 -16.03 8.29 -4.98
N GLU A 59 -15.60 8.89 -6.07
CA GLU A 59 -14.50 8.36 -6.87
C GLU A 59 -13.25 8.25 -5.99
N VAL A 60 -12.82 7.01 -5.71
CA VAL A 60 -11.58 6.75 -4.95
C VAL A 60 -10.41 7.08 -5.86
N LYS A 61 -9.84 8.27 -5.71
CA LYS A 61 -8.62 8.65 -6.41
C LYS A 61 -7.41 8.15 -5.62
N GLN A 62 -6.43 7.63 -6.35
CA GLN A 62 -5.16 7.18 -5.74
C GLN A 62 -4.46 8.31 -4.97
N ASP A 63 -4.68 9.56 -5.39
CA ASP A 63 -4.14 10.76 -4.72
C ASP A 63 -4.76 10.99 -3.33
N ASP A 64 -5.99 10.52 -3.10
CA ASP A 64 -6.68 10.62 -1.81
C ASP A 64 -6.26 9.51 -0.83
N ILE A 65 -5.39 8.59 -1.25
CA ILE A 65 -4.85 7.52 -0.40
C ILE A 65 -3.44 7.91 0.04
N LYS A 66 -3.26 8.03 1.35
CA LYS A 66 -1.96 8.22 1.98
C LYS A 66 -1.42 6.87 2.43
N ILE A 67 -0.24 6.50 1.92
CA ILE A 67 0.50 5.32 2.36
C ILE A 67 1.57 5.76 3.36
N VAL A 68 1.79 4.96 4.39
CA VAL A 68 2.90 5.10 5.33
C VAL A 68 3.55 3.73 5.47
N VAL A 69 4.78 3.58 4.98
CA VAL A 69 5.58 2.36 5.16
C VAL A 69 6.39 2.49 6.45
N PHE A 70 6.21 1.57 7.38
CA PHE A 70 6.89 1.60 8.68
C PHE A 70 8.21 0.86 8.66
N LYS A 71 8.22 -0.32 8.04
CA LYS A 71 9.39 -1.21 8.05
C LYS A 71 9.40 -2.03 6.78
N THR A 72 10.59 -2.15 6.19
CA THR A 72 10.87 -3.03 5.06
C THR A 72 12.02 -3.95 5.44
N MET A 73 11.91 -5.24 5.16
CA MET A 73 13.00 -6.17 5.39
C MET A 73 12.99 -7.29 4.34
N PRO A 74 14.16 -7.90 4.03
CA PRO A 74 14.17 -9.14 3.27
C PRO A 74 13.42 -10.21 4.04
N PHE A 75 12.63 -11.01 3.33
CA PHE A 75 11.83 -12.10 3.86
C PHE A 75 12.31 -13.40 3.24
N SER A 76 12.86 -14.26 4.09
CA SER A 76 13.17 -15.65 3.79
C SER A 76 12.21 -16.46 4.66
N GLY A 77 11.13 -16.96 4.05
CA GLY A 77 10.07 -17.68 4.75
C GLY A 77 10.54 -18.86 5.58
#